data_AF-A0A521TM49-F1
#
_entry.id   AF-A0A521TM49-F1
#
_cell.length_a   1.000
_cell.length_b   1.000
_cell.length_c   1.000
_cell.angle_alpha   90.00
_cell.angle_beta   90.00
_cell.angle_gamma   90.00
#
_symmetry.space_group_name_H-M   'P 1'
#
loop_
_entity.id
_entity.type
_entity.pdbx_description
1 polymer ?
#
loop_
_entity_poly.entity_id
_entity_poly.type
_entity_poly.pdbx_seq_one_letter_code
_entity_poly.pdbx_strand_id
1 'polypeptide(L)'
;MSIGRPRGKAVPGTTDQPVVARGNVADSPPQKTRESDWRAASGLESFTGLLSIVATYPKSGVAHNQSVVFDDAARGGVLLRERAGRNFVLVSEELYVRQARAATETIALLPMLDSPPERIPELPGYAWTADLAVVDRASFQHESLLALRRALEEGDWHGFDRNRDRWRDTARVMVDSDLRDRLLEDWDEDGEVEIRRP
;
A
#
# COMPACT_ATOMS: atom_id res chain seq x y z
N MET A 1 -49.99 73.10 24.98
CA MET A 1 -50.06 71.80 25.66
C MET A 1 -48.99 70.87 25.06
N SER A 2 -48.35 70.11 25.95
CA SER A 2 -47.08 69.39 25.82
C SER A 2 -46.99 68.33 24.72
N ILE A 3 -45.87 68.28 23.99
CA ILE A 3 -44.69 67.35 24.07
C ILE A 3 -44.97 65.92 23.59
N GLY A 4 -44.21 65.51 22.56
CA GLY A 4 -44.07 64.11 22.12
C GLY A 4 -43.22 63.91 20.86
N ARG A 5 -41.92 64.23 20.90
CA ARG A 5 -40.86 63.60 20.06
C ARG A 5 -40.25 62.42 20.88
N PRO A 6 -39.37 61.54 20.36
CA PRO A 6 -38.83 61.28 19.00
C PRO A 6 -38.95 59.77 18.62
N ARG A 7 -38.44 59.15 17.55
CA ARG A 7 -37.10 59.10 16.91
C ARG A 7 -37.31 58.54 15.48
N GLY A 8 -36.83 59.18 14.41
CA GLY A 8 -35.43 59.14 13.92
C GLY A 8 -35.26 57.92 13.00
N LYS A 9 -35.40 58.04 11.66
CA LYS A 9 -34.35 58.31 10.63
C LYS A 9 -33.15 57.36 10.75
N ALA A 10 -32.48 56.86 9.70
CA ALA A 10 -32.62 56.74 8.24
C ALA A 10 -31.39 55.88 7.80
N VAL A 11 -31.58 54.99 6.80
CA VAL A 11 -30.79 54.74 5.55
C VAL A 11 -29.27 55.08 5.52
N PRO A 12 -28.44 54.52 4.60
CA PRO A 12 -28.01 53.15 4.29
C PRO A 12 -26.46 53.00 4.41
N GLY A 13 -25.90 51.80 4.22
CA GLY A 13 -24.44 51.66 4.11
C GLY A 13 -23.96 50.25 3.82
N THR A 14 -23.64 50.01 2.56
CA THR A 14 -22.72 48.96 2.07
C THR A 14 -21.48 48.81 2.94
N THR A 15 -21.01 47.57 3.17
CA THR A 15 -19.62 47.13 2.89
C THR A 15 -19.56 45.60 3.05
N ASP A 16 -19.21 44.92 1.97
CA ASP A 16 -18.69 43.55 1.96
C ASP A 16 -17.47 43.45 2.88
N GLN A 17 -17.49 42.54 3.85
CA GLN A 17 -16.27 41.95 4.38
C GLN A 17 -16.46 40.43 4.59
N PRO A 18 -15.49 39.62 4.15
CA PRO A 18 -15.49 38.19 4.44
C PRO A 18 -15.18 37.94 5.91
N VAL A 19 -15.99 37.09 6.55
CA VAL A 19 -15.77 36.60 7.90
C VAL A 19 -14.55 35.69 7.90
N VAL A 20 -13.45 36.16 8.51
CA VAL A 20 -12.30 35.33 8.88
C VAL A 20 -12.71 34.49 10.09
N ALA A 21 -12.88 33.18 9.89
CA ALA A 21 -13.01 32.23 10.99
C ALA A 21 -11.66 32.10 11.70
N ARG A 22 -11.51 32.78 12.85
CA ARG A 22 -10.46 32.48 13.83
C ARG A 22 -10.90 31.27 14.65
N GLY A 23 -10.36 30.10 14.31
CA GLY A 23 -10.42 28.93 15.17
C GLY A 23 -9.37 29.05 16.27
N ASN A 24 -9.80 29.05 17.53
CA ASN A 24 -8.95 28.96 18.70
C ASN A 24 -8.17 27.63 18.66
N VAL A 25 -6.85 27.72 18.68
CA VAL A 25 -5.96 26.58 18.97
C VAL A 25 -6.09 26.30 20.45
N ALA A 26 -6.89 25.28 20.80
CA ALA A 26 -6.82 24.66 22.10
C ALA A 26 -5.58 23.76 22.10
N ASP A 27 -4.61 24.08 22.96
CA ASP A 27 -3.47 23.23 23.31
C ASP A 27 -3.99 21.87 23.80
N SER A 28 -4.09 20.92 22.88
CA SER A 28 -4.07 19.50 23.20
C SER A 28 -2.67 19.00 22.85
N PRO A 29 -1.94 18.36 23.78
CA PRO A 29 -0.66 17.76 23.46
C PRO A 29 -0.89 16.74 22.33
N PRO A 30 0.03 16.62 21.34
CA PRO A 30 -0.16 15.71 20.24
C PRO A 30 -0.20 14.29 20.81
N GLN A 31 -1.39 13.69 20.82
CA GLN A 31 -1.49 12.23 20.81
C GLN A 31 -0.88 11.79 19.47
N LYS A 32 0.45 11.63 19.45
CA LYS A 32 1.11 10.76 18.49
C LYS A 32 0.52 9.37 18.74
N THR A 33 -0.55 9.07 18.02
CA THR A 33 -1.13 7.74 17.97
C THR A 33 -0.03 6.80 17.48
N ARG A 34 0.13 5.69 18.21
CA ARG A 34 0.98 4.53 17.87
C ARG A 34 0.79 4.06 16.42
N GLU A 35 -0.33 4.42 15.79
CA GLU A 35 -0.62 4.26 14.36
C GLU A 35 0.34 4.97 13.41
N SER A 36 0.88 6.12 13.82
CA SER A 36 1.79 6.92 12.99
C SER A 36 3.16 6.26 12.84
N ASP A 37 3.60 5.54 13.88
CA ASP A 37 4.96 5.02 13.97
C ASP A 37 5.18 3.77 13.11
N TRP A 38 4.17 2.91 12.95
CA TRP A 38 4.31 1.74 12.08
C TRP A 38 4.16 2.09 10.59
N ARG A 39 3.33 3.08 10.23
CA ARG A 39 3.24 3.59 8.85
C ARG A 39 4.57 4.15 8.36
N ALA A 40 5.24 4.95 9.18
CA ALA A 40 6.58 5.45 8.89
C ALA A 40 7.63 4.32 8.79
N ALA A 41 7.50 3.26 9.60
CA ALA A 41 8.38 2.08 9.54
C ALA A 41 8.11 1.19 8.32
N SER A 42 6.89 1.20 7.78
CA SER A 42 6.47 0.35 6.66
C SER A 42 6.87 0.87 5.27
N GLY A 43 7.41 2.09 5.15
CA GLY A 43 7.95 2.61 3.87
C GLY A 43 6.94 2.69 2.73
N LEU A 44 5.63 2.63 3.03
CA LEU A 44 4.54 2.48 2.07
C LEU A 44 4.35 3.68 1.13
N GLU A 45 4.90 4.85 1.47
CA GLU A 45 4.81 6.06 0.64
C GLU A 45 5.63 5.98 -0.67
N SER A 46 6.52 4.99 -0.82
CA SER A 46 7.41 4.85 -1.98
C SER A 46 6.90 3.92 -3.09
N PHE A 47 5.70 3.35 -2.96
CA PHE A 47 5.18 2.35 -3.91
C PHE A 47 4.74 2.91 -5.29
N THR A 48 4.93 4.20 -5.54
CA THR A 48 4.56 4.89 -6.79
C THR A 48 5.46 4.58 -8.01
N GLY A 49 6.27 3.52 -7.96
CA GLY A 49 7.13 3.09 -9.07
C GLY A 49 6.45 2.22 -10.14
N LEU A 50 5.12 2.26 -10.26
CA LEU A 50 4.39 1.23 -11.00
C LEU A 50 4.45 1.31 -12.54
N LEU A 51 5.00 2.36 -13.15
CA LEU A 51 5.27 2.40 -14.58
C LEU A 51 6.22 3.57 -14.91
N SER A 52 7.49 3.29 -15.19
CA SER A 52 8.38 4.35 -15.67
C SER A 52 8.05 4.65 -17.13
N ILE A 53 7.51 5.84 -17.39
CA ILE A 53 7.30 6.31 -18.76
C ILE A 53 8.65 6.77 -19.30
N VAL A 54 9.18 6.03 -20.27
CA VAL A 54 10.51 6.28 -20.86
C VAL A 54 10.44 7.24 -22.04
N ALA A 55 9.29 7.32 -22.72
CA ALA A 55 9.08 8.19 -23.86
C ALA A 55 7.61 8.56 -24.05
N THR A 56 7.38 9.64 -24.81
CA THR A 56 6.04 10.07 -25.21
C THR A 56 6.01 10.32 -26.72
N TYR A 57 5.06 9.73 -27.42
CA TYR A 57 4.87 9.89 -28.86
C TYR A 57 3.44 10.31 -29.19
N PRO A 58 3.20 11.01 -30.32
CA PRO A 58 1.87 11.03 -30.90
C PRO A 58 1.44 9.61 -31.27
N LYS A 59 0.14 9.28 -31.16
CA LYS A 59 -0.39 7.96 -31.53
C LYS A 59 -0.03 7.54 -32.96
N SER A 60 0.04 8.51 -33.89
CA SER A 60 0.49 8.27 -35.27
C SER A 60 1.95 7.80 -35.36
N GLY A 61 2.77 8.05 -34.33
CA GLY A 61 4.15 7.57 -34.25
C GLY A 61 4.28 6.05 -34.31
N VAL A 62 3.27 5.30 -33.86
CA VAL A 62 3.24 3.83 -34.00
C VAL A 62 3.25 3.40 -35.47
N ALA A 63 2.57 4.15 -36.33
CA ALA A 63 2.47 3.84 -37.76
C ALA A 63 3.66 4.37 -38.58
N HIS A 64 4.30 5.46 -38.15
CA HIS A 64 5.33 6.14 -38.93
C HIS A 64 6.76 5.91 -38.45
N ASN A 65 6.95 5.61 -37.15
CA ASN A 65 8.25 5.42 -36.51
C ASN A 65 8.23 4.14 -35.65
N GLN A 66 7.67 3.06 -36.22
CA GLN A 66 7.34 1.84 -35.49
C GLN A 66 8.52 1.27 -34.70
N SER A 67 9.69 1.12 -35.31
CA SER A 67 10.88 0.54 -34.66
C SER A 67 11.22 1.28 -33.38
N VAL A 68 11.39 2.61 -33.45
CA VAL A 68 11.78 3.42 -32.29
C VAL A 68 10.75 3.33 -31.17
N VAL A 69 9.45 3.35 -31.50
CA VAL A 69 8.38 3.26 -30.50
C VAL A 69 8.40 1.89 -29.78
N PHE A 70 8.62 0.79 -30.51
CA PHE A 70 8.69 -0.54 -29.91
C PHE A 70 10.01 -0.79 -29.18
N ASP A 71 11.13 -0.26 -29.66
CA ASP A 71 12.43 -0.29 -28.97
C ASP A 71 12.35 0.45 -27.63
N ASP A 72 11.60 1.55 -27.56
CA ASP A 72 11.30 2.26 -26.32
C ASP A 72 10.35 1.46 -25.42
N ALA A 73 9.30 0.86 -25.98
CA ALA A 73 8.33 0.05 -25.23
C ALA A 73 8.93 -1.23 -24.65
N ALA A 74 10.01 -1.74 -25.25
CA ALA A 74 10.80 -2.84 -24.69
C ALA A 74 11.61 -2.42 -23.45
N ARG A 75 11.93 -1.12 -23.33
CA ARG A 75 12.70 -0.56 -22.19
C ARG A 75 11.81 -0.05 -21.07
N GLY A 76 10.53 0.24 -21.34
CA GLY A 76 9.60 0.74 -20.34
C GLY A 76 8.27 1.18 -20.92
N GLY A 77 7.49 1.96 -20.18
CA GLY A 77 6.21 2.47 -20.64
C GLY A 77 6.36 3.59 -21.66
N VAL A 78 5.56 3.53 -22.73
CA VAL A 78 5.50 4.59 -23.74
C VAL A 78 4.12 5.22 -23.72
N LEU A 79 4.05 6.53 -23.45
CA LEU A 79 2.81 7.29 -23.50
C LEU A 79 2.49 7.69 -24.95
N LEU A 80 1.39 7.19 -25.49
CA LEU A 80 0.88 7.55 -26.81
C LEU A 80 -0.26 8.57 -26.67
N ARG A 81 -0.04 9.79 -27.20
CA ARG A 81 -1.03 10.88 -27.16
C ARG A 81 -1.83 10.96 -28.44
N GLU A 82 -3.14 10.91 -28.33
CA GLU A 82 -4.06 11.16 -29.44
C GLU A 82 -4.43 12.66 -29.51
N ARG A 83 -4.68 13.18 -30.73
CA ARG A 83 -5.09 14.58 -30.92
C ARG A 83 -6.40 14.94 -30.23
N ALA A 84 -7.28 13.95 -30.02
CA ALA A 84 -8.54 14.10 -29.29
C ALA A 84 -8.36 14.12 -27.74
N GLY A 85 -7.12 14.15 -27.24
CA GLY A 85 -6.81 14.20 -25.81
C GLY A 85 -6.80 12.85 -25.10
N ARG A 86 -7.11 11.75 -25.80
CA ARG A 86 -6.98 10.39 -25.24
C ARG A 86 -5.51 9.98 -25.19
N ASN A 87 -5.12 9.36 -24.08
CA ASN A 87 -3.79 8.85 -23.85
C ASN A 87 -3.83 7.32 -23.73
N PHE A 88 -2.87 6.66 -24.35
CA PHE A 88 -2.67 5.22 -24.23
C PHE A 88 -1.27 4.96 -23.70
N VAL A 89 -1.07 3.85 -23.00
CA VAL A 89 0.26 3.41 -22.58
C VAL A 89 0.57 2.13 -23.32
N LEU A 90 1.67 2.12 -24.05
CA LEU A 90 2.24 0.93 -24.68
C LEU A 90 3.35 0.39 -23.78
N VAL A 91 3.31 -0.91 -23.50
CA VAL A 91 4.30 -1.63 -22.70
C VAL A 91 4.55 -3.00 -23.35
N SER A 92 5.68 -3.62 -23.05
CA SER A 92 5.87 -5.04 -23.35
C SER A 92 4.87 -5.90 -22.55
N GLU A 93 4.54 -7.08 -23.08
CA GLU A 93 3.68 -8.05 -22.39
C GLU A 93 4.29 -8.47 -21.04
N GLU A 94 5.60 -8.70 -21.00
CA GLU A 94 6.32 -9.03 -19.78
C GLU A 94 6.17 -7.94 -18.71
N LEU A 95 6.35 -6.67 -19.09
CA LEU A 95 6.19 -5.54 -18.18
C LEU A 95 4.74 -5.40 -17.69
N TYR A 96 3.77 -5.61 -18.59
CA TYR A 96 2.35 -5.62 -18.24
C TYR A 96 2.04 -6.71 -17.22
N VAL A 97 2.48 -7.96 -17.45
CA VAL A 97 2.26 -9.09 -16.54
C VAL A 97 2.92 -8.83 -15.19
N ARG A 98 4.17 -8.35 -15.18
CA ARG A 98 4.88 -7.98 -13.95
C ARG A 98 4.12 -6.92 -13.15
N GLN A 99 3.58 -5.89 -13.81
CA GLN A 99 2.83 -4.82 -13.16
C GLN A 99 1.45 -5.26 -12.69
N ALA A 100 0.74 -6.06 -13.48
CA ALA A 100 -0.55 -6.62 -13.08
C ALA A 100 -0.38 -7.47 -11.82
N ARG A 101 0.68 -8.29 -11.76
CA ARG A 101 1.02 -9.05 -10.56
C ARG A 101 1.39 -8.14 -9.39
N ALA A 102 2.26 -7.15 -9.62
CA ALA A 102 2.63 -6.17 -8.61
C ALA A 102 1.42 -5.47 -7.98
N ALA A 103 0.51 -4.97 -8.80
CA ALA A 103 -0.71 -4.33 -8.35
C ALA A 103 -1.60 -5.31 -7.56
N THR A 104 -1.78 -6.53 -8.05
CA THR A 104 -2.61 -7.55 -7.41
C THR A 104 -2.08 -7.90 -6.02
N GLU A 105 -0.80 -8.23 -5.91
CA GLU A 105 -0.18 -8.63 -4.63
C GLU A 105 -0.11 -7.45 -3.66
N THR A 106 0.16 -6.23 -4.15
CA THR A 106 0.16 -5.02 -3.32
C THR A 106 -1.25 -4.75 -2.77
N ILE A 107 -2.29 -4.79 -3.60
CA ILE A 107 -3.68 -4.59 -3.16
C ILE A 107 -4.10 -5.65 -2.13
N ALA A 108 -3.64 -6.88 -2.28
CA ALA A 108 -3.95 -7.95 -1.34
C ALA A 108 -3.20 -7.79 -0.01
N LEU A 109 -1.95 -7.32 -0.03
CA LEU A 109 -1.11 -7.23 1.16
C LEU A 109 -1.32 -5.92 1.95
N LEU A 110 -1.60 -4.81 1.25
CA LEU A 110 -1.73 -3.47 1.84
C LEU A 110 -2.68 -3.43 3.04
N PRO A 111 -3.92 -3.96 2.99
CA PRO A 111 -4.82 -3.87 4.14
C PRO A 111 -4.31 -4.64 5.36
N MET A 112 -3.51 -5.70 5.15
CA MET A 112 -2.89 -6.44 6.24
C MET A 112 -1.73 -5.67 6.85
N LEU A 113 -0.87 -5.08 6.01
CA LEU A 113 0.22 -4.22 6.49
C LEU A 113 -0.33 -2.98 7.21
N ASP A 114 -1.50 -2.50 6.78
CA ASP A 114 -2.12 -1.31 7.35
C ASP A 114 -2.85 -1.53 8.67
N SER A 115 -2.97 -2.78 9.10
CA SER A 115 -3.73 -3.19 10.27
C SER A 115 -2.80 -3.60 11.41
N PRO A 116 -3.18 -3.34 12.67
CA PRO A 116 -2.41 -3.84 13.80
C PRO A 116 -2.43 -5.39 13.81
N PRO A 117 -1.35 -6.07 14.25
CA PRO A 117 -1.24 -7.54 14.21
C PRO A 117 -2.39 -8.27 14.91
N GLU A 118 -2.98 -7.65 15.94
CA GLU A 118 -4.13 -8.19 16.68
C GLU A 118 -5.42 -8.22 15.87
N ARG A 119 -5.51 -7.43 14.80
CA ARG A 119 -6.73 -7.22 14.00
C ARG A 119 -6.44 -7.23 12.50
N ILE A 120 -5.61 -8.18 12.04
CA ILE A 120 -5.43 -8.39 10.60
C ILE A 120 -6.79 -8.75 9.97
N PRO A 121 -7.21 -8.07 8.89
CA PRO A 121 -8.45 -8.37 8.21
C PRO A 121 -8.39 -9.75 7.54
N GLU A 122 -9.51 -10.47 7.56
CA GLU A 122 -9.64 -11.69 6.78
C GLU A 122 -9.77 -11.35 5.30
N LEU A 123 -8.73 -11.64 4.53
CA LEU A 123 -8.70 -11.42 3.09
C LEU A 123 -8.64 -12.75 2.32
N PRO A 124 -9.25 -12.84 1.13
CA PRO A 124 -9.07 -13.99 0.25
C PRO A 124 -7.59 -14.27 0.01
N GLY A 125 -7.16 -15.52 0.20
CA GLY A 125 -5.75 -15.94 0.07
C GLY A 125 -4.89 -15.75 1.32
N TYR A 126 -5.39 -15.02 2.34
CA TYR A 126 -4.69 -14.70 3.59
C TYR A 126 -5.48 -15.00 4.87
N ALA A 127 -6.64 -15.64 4.77
CA ALA A 127 -7.44 -16.02 5.95
C ALA A 127 -6.67 -16.83 7.00
N TRP A 128 -5.69 -17.64 6.57
CA TRP A 128 -4.79 -18.42 7.43
C TRP A 128 -3.93 -17.56 8.38
N THR A 129 -3.80 -16.25 8.14
CA THR A 129 -3.07 -15.35 9.06
C THR A 129 -3.78 -15.18 10.40
N ALA A 130 -5.09 -15.45 10.47
CA ALA A 130 -5.85 -15.46 11.71
C ALA A 130 -5.40 -16.59 12.66
N ASP A 131 -4.80 -17.65 12.13
CA ASP A 131 -4.35 -18.80 12.91
C ASP A 131 -2.97 -18.58 13.56
N LEU A 132 -2.21 -17.59 13.07
CA LEU A 132 -0.93 -17.22 13.66
C LEU A 132 -1.10 -16.52 15.01
N ALA A 133 -0.16 -16.72 15.93
CA ALA A 133 -0.07 -15.91 17.14
C ALA A 133 0.23 -14.44 16.79
N VAL A 134 -0.17 -13.52 17.67
CA VAL A 134 -0.01 -12.06 17.43
C VAL A 134 1.44 -11.67 17.12
N VAL A 135 2.41 -12.28 17.82
CA VAL A 135 3.84 -12.03 17.60
C VAL A 135 4.26 -12.48 16.20
N ASP A 136 3.77 -13.64 15.75
CA ASP A 136 4.06 -14.20 14.43
C ASP A 136 3.39 -13.41 13.31
N ARG A 137 2.19 -12.87 13.56
CA ARG A 137 1.51 -11.96 12.62
C ARG A 137 2.31 -10.69 12.36
N ALA A 138 2.92 -10.12 13.39
CA ALA A 138 3.79 -8.95 13.25
C ALA A 138 5.05 -9.28 12.43
N SER A 139 5.67 -10.44 12.69
CA SER A 139 6.81 -10.94 11.90
C SER A 139 6.43 -11.18 10.44
N PHE A 140 5.28 -11.82 10.18
CA PHE A 140 4.75 -12.03 8.84
C PHE A 140 4.54 -10.71 8.08
N GLN A 141 3.92 -9.70 8.70
CA GLN A 141 3.72 -8.39 8.10
C GLN A 141 5.07 -7.76 7.69
N HIS A 142 6.04 -7.77 8.60
CA HIS A 142 7.35 -7.18 8.36
C HIS A 142 8.10 -7.91 7.23
N GLU A 143 8.17 -9.25 7.28
CA GLU A 143 8.86 -10.04 6.27
C GLU A 143 8.18 -9.96 4.90
N SER A 144 6.85 -9.96 4.86
CA SER A 144 6.09 -9.87 3.61
C SER A 144 6.29 -8.52 2.93
N LEU A 145 6.39 -7.43 3.70
CA LEU A 145 6.72 -6.12 3.17
C LEU A 145 8.12 -6.09 2.54
N LEU A 146 9.12 -6.66 3.22
CA LEU A 146 10.49 -6.75 2.69
C LEU A 146 10.54 -7.60 1.42
N ALA A 147 9.87 -8.75 1.43
CA ALA A 147 9.81 -9.65 0.28
C ALA A 147 9.06 -9.02 -0.91
N LEU A 148 7.95 -8.31 -0.65
CA LEU A 148 7.20 -7.58 -1.68
C LEU A 148 8.06 -6.48 -2.30
N ARG A 149 8.73 -5.67 -1.47
CA ARG A 149 9.64 -4.62 -1.95
C ARG A 149 10.73 -5.19 -2.85
N ARG A 150 11.37 -6.28 -2.43
CA ARG A 150 12.39 -6.96 -3.23
C ARG A 150 11.83 -7.48 -4.55
N ALA A 151 10.65 -8.09 -4.55
CA ALA A 151 10.00 -8.56 -5.77
C ALA A 151 9.66 -7.42 -6.73
N LEU A 152 9.26 -6.26 -6.20
CA LEU A 152 9.00 -5.07 -7.01
C LEU A 152 10.29 -4.50 -7.62
N GLU A 153 11.37 -4.43 -6.86
CA GLU A 153 12.67 -3.92 -7.32
C GLU A 153 13.33 -4.88 -8.32
N GLU A 154 13.45 -6.15 -7.97
CA GLU A 154 14.21 -7.17 -8.73
C GLU A 154 13.37 -7.85 -9.82
N GLY A 155 12.05 -7.86 -9.70
CA GLY A 155 11.14 -8.61 -10.59
C GLY A 155 11.10 -10.10 -10.31
N ASP A 156 11.85 -10.59 -9.32
CA ASP A 156 11.80 -11.98 -8.85
C ASP A 156 10.71 -12.17 -7.80
N TRP A 157 9.63 -12.84 -8.20
CA TRP A 157 8.49 -13.14 -7.33
C TRP A 157 8.65 -14.41 -6.51
N HIS A 158 9.64 -15.27 -6.84
CA HIS A 158 9.80 -16.53 -6.13
C HIS A 158 10.15 -16.33 -4.66
N GLY A 159 10.91 -15.28 -4.35
CA GLY A 159 11.20 -14.91 -2.96
C GLY A 159 9.95 -14.55 -2.16
N PHE A 160 9.05 -13.77 -2.78
CA PHE A 160 7.77 -13.39 -2.18
C PHE A 160 6.85 -14.60 -1.99
N ASP A 161 6.70 -15.45 -3.02
CA ASP A 161 5.86 -16.64 -2.93
C ASP A 161 6.35 -17.60 -1.84
N ARG A 162 7.66 -17.88 -1.79
CA ARG A 162 8.25 -18.74 -0.74
C ARG A 162 8.03 -18.19 0.67
N ASN A 163 8.13 -16.87 0.84
CA ASN A 163 7.86 -16.25 2.15
C ASN A 163 6.39 -16.46 2.56
N ARG A 164 5.44 -16.20 1.64
CA ARG A 164 4.02 -16.41 1.88
C ARG A 164 3.69 -17.88 2.20
N ASP A 165 4.23 -18.81 1.43
CA ASP A 165 3.97 -20.24 1.61
C ASP A 165 4.57 -20.76 2.92
N ARG A 166 5.79 -20.33 3.28
CA ARG A 166 6.40 -20.64 4.58
C ARG A 166 5.51 -20.21 5.73
N TRP A 167 5.00 -18.98 5.72
CA TRP A 167 4.12 -18.48 6.79
C TRP A 167 2.77 -19.19 6.83
N ARG A 168 2.24 -19.56 5.66
CA ARG A 168 1.03 -20.39 5.58
C ARG A 168 1.25 -21.76 6.18
N ASP A 169 2.39 -22.39 5.94
CA ASP A 169 2.73 -23.69 6.53
C ASP A 169 2.96 -23.59 8.04
N THR A 170 3.59 -22.51 8.53
CA THR A 170 3.66 -22.21 9.96
C THR A 170 2.26 -22.14 10.57
N ALA A 171 1.33 -21.41 9.95
CA ALA A 171 -0.04 -21.30 10.44
C ALA A 171 -0.74 -22.66 10.50
N ARG A 172 -0.56 -23.52 9.48
CA ARG A 172 -1.10 -24.89 9.46
C ARG A 172 -0.61 -25.72 10.63
N VAL A 173 0.69 -25.68 10.94
CA VAL A 173 1.28 -26.41 12.07
C VAL A 173 0.73 -25.89 13.41
N MET A 174 0.43 -24.59 13.53
CA MET A 174 -0.13 -24.03 14.77
C MET A 174 -1.57 -24.50 15.05
N VAL A 175 -2.35 -24.78 14.00
CA VAL A 175 -3.74 -25.26 14.14
C VAL A 175 -3.80 -26.78 14.30
N ASP A 176 -2.88 -27.52 13.69
CA ASP A 176 -2.83 -28.98 13.74
C ASP A 176 -1.99 -29.46 14.94
N SER A 177 -2.67 -29.71 16.08
CA SER A 177 -2.03 -30.22 17.29
C SER A 177 -1.33 -31.56 17.05
N ASP A 178 -1.90 -32.44 16.23
CA ASP A 178 -1.34 -33.77 15.99
C ASP A 178 -0.08 -33.70 15.12
N LEU A 179 -0.05 -32.79 14.14
CA LEU A 179 1.15 -32.51 13.34
C LEU A 179 2.23 -31.86 14.19
N ARG A 180 1.87 -30.88 15.03
CA ARG A 180 2.80 -30.25 15.97
C ARG A 180 3.40 -31.29 16.91
N ASP A 181 2.58 -32.14 17.50
CA ASP A 181 3.03 -33.12 18.48
C ASP A 181 3.93 -34.18 17.81
N ARG A 182 3.63 -34.62 16.57
CA ARG A 182 4.53 -35.48 15.77
C ARG A 182 5.86 -34.82 15.44
N LEU A 183 5.85 -33.54 15.05
CA LEU A 183 7.08 -32.81 14.75
C LEU A 183 7.96 -32.59 16.00
N LEU A 184 7.32 -32.45 17.17
CA LEU A 184 8.03 -32.37 18.45
C LEU A 184 8.60 -33.74 18.88
N GLU A 185 7.87 -34.83 18.64
CA GLU A 185 8.31 -36.20 18.95
C GLU A 185 9.53 -36.62 18.10
N ASP A 186 9.52 -36.32 16.80
CA ASP A 186 10.69 -36.51 15.91
C ASP A 186 11.89 -35.61 16.29
N TRP A 187 11.66 -34.46 16.95
CA TRP A 187 12.73 -33.55 17.41
C TRP A 187 13.44 -34.02 18.68
N ASP A 188 12.76 -34.77 19.56
CA ASP A 188 13.38 -35.31 20.77
C ASP A 188 14.27 -36.54 20.48
N GLU A 189 14.10 -37.21 19.33
CA GLU A 189 14.89 -38.40 18.97
C GLU A 189 16.25 -38.06 18.31
N ASP A 190 16.43 -36.89 17.69
CA ASP A 190 17.64 -36.51 16.91
C ASP A 190 18.23 -35.14 17.29
N GLY A 191 18.60 -34.95 18.56
CA GLY A 191 19.72 -34.07 18.94
C GLY A 191 19.43 -32.61 19.29
N GLU A 192 20.01 -32.19 20.42
CA GLU A 192 20.12 -30.80 20.88
C GLU A 192 20.67 -29.87 19.77
N VAL A 193 19.80 -29.05 19.18
CA VAL A 193 20.22 -27.81 18.52
C VAL A 193 19.64 -26.64 19.31
N GLU A 194 20.54 -25.87 19.92
CA GLU A 194 20.25 -24.65 20.67
C GLU A 194 19.40 -23.70 19.82
N ILE A 195 18.09 -23.63 20.11
CA ILE A 195 17.18 -22.66 19.47
C ILE A 195 17.59 -21.28 19.97
N ARG A 196 18.48 -20.61 19.23
CA ARG A 196 18.61 -19.15 19.33
C ARG A 196 17.33 -18.54 18.79
N ARG A 197 16.44 -18.16 19.72
CA ARG A 197 15.37 -17.21 19.41
C ARG A 197 16.01 -15.91 18.89
N PRO A 198 15.45 -15.29 17.84
CA PRO A 198 15.91 -13.99 17.37
C PRO A 198 15.79 -12.91 18.46
#